data_AF-A0A024VJJ7-F1
#
_entry.id   AF-A0A024VJJ7-F1
#
_cell.length_a   1.000
_cell.length_b   1.000
_cell.length_c   1.000
_cell.angle_alpha   90.00
_cell.angle_beta   90.00
_cell.angle_gamma   90.00
#
_symmetry.space_group_name_H-M   'P 1'
#
loop_
_entity.id
_entity.type
_entity.pdbx_description
1 polymer ?
#
loop_
_entity_poly.entity_id
_entity_poly.type
_entity_poly.pdbx_seq_one_letter_code
_entity_poly.pdbx_strand_id
1 'polypeptide(L)'
;MGIKSSTPLAHQFILHAKTLGIKTIYTDHSLYSFSDKGCIHVNKLLKYCINDVDHSICVSHTNRENLVLRTESNPYKTSVIGNALDTTKFVPCISKRPKFPRINIIVISRLTYRKGIDLIVKVIPLVCQKYPFIKFIIGGEGPKRLLLEEMREKYHLHNSVVLLGKVKQENVKNILQTGHIFLNTSLTEAFCIAIIEAASCGLLVISTDVGGISEVLPHDMMILAKPNHIELCKAVDKALKIVQKVDSNLFHERISKYVCEYIMESAVSECNIYKKEKDKNIIYKQERKCCICMVSDFFYPNLGGIETHIFELSKNLIKKGFKVIVVTNFNNNRHGIRWMGNGIKVYYLPFQPFLDVVSFPNIIGTLPLCRNILYREKVDIVHGHQVQEQINK
;
A
#
# COMPACT_ATOMS: atom_id res chain seq x y z
N MET A 1 13.86 16.68 -13.04
CA MET A 1 14.27 15.38 -12.48
C MET A 1 13.67 15.25 -11.09
N GLY A 2 12.66 14.41 -10.90
CA GLY A 2 12.12 14.13 -9.57
C GLY A 2 13.05 13.23 -8.77
N ILE A 3 13.27 13.57 -7.51
CA ILE A 3 14.02 12.72 -6.58
C ILE A 3 13.07 11.62 -6.13
N LYS A 4 13.33 10.39 -6.58
CA LYS A 4 12.63 9.20 -6.06
C LYS A 4 13.21 8.91 -4.68
N SER A 5 12.48 9.22 -3.61
CA SER A 5 12.90 8.90 -2.25
C SER A 5 12.48 7.46 -1.91
N SER A 6 13.46 6.61 -1.60
CA SER A 6 13.23 5.34 -0.90
C SER A 6 13.17 5.60 0.60
N THR A 7 12.47 4.76 1.35
CA THR A 7 12.41 4.74 2.82
C THR A 7 13.80 4.51 3.44
N PRO A 8 14.57 5.54 3.80
CA PRO A 8 15.95 5.38 4.21
C PRO A 8 16.02 4.89 5.66
N LEU A 9 14.97 5.06 6.46
CA LEU A 9 14.94 4.61 7.84
C LEU A 9 14.95 3.09 7.96
N ALA A 10 14.13 2.40 7.15
CA ALA A 10 14.08 0.94 7.13
C ALA A 10 15.45 0.32 6.79
N HIS A 11 16.13 0.84 5.76
CA HIS A 11 17.46 0.36 5.36
C HIS A 11 18.52 0.63 6.42
N GLN A 12 18.50 1.80 7.05
CA GLN A 12 19.43 2.15 8.12
C GLN A 12 19.27 1.21 9.32
N PHE A 13 18.04 0.94 9.75
CA PHE A 13 17.79 0.02 10.85
C PHE A 13 18.16 -1.42 10.51
N ILE A 14 17.90 -1.88 9.29
CA ILE A 14 18.34 -3.21 8.84
C ILE A 14 19.87 -3.31 8.90
N LEU A 15 20.59 -2.33 8.35
CA LEU A 15 22.05 -2.31 8.36
C LEU A 15 22.61 -2.35 9.80
N HIS A 16 22.08 -1.50 10.68
CA HIS A 16 22.50 -1.45 12.08
C HIS A 16 22.12 -2.70 12.87
N ALA A 17 20.97 -3.30 12.59
CA ALA A 17 20.58 -4.56 13.22
C ALA A 17 21.54 -5.69 12.85
N LYS A 18 21.95 -5.76 11.58
CA LYS A 18 22.93 -6.73 11.09
C LYS A 18 24.29 -6.57 11.78
N THR A 19 24.80 -5.34 11.94
CA THR A 19 26.08 -5.12 12.65
C THR A 19 26.01 -5.47 14.14
N LEU A 20 24.81 -5.47 14.73
CA LEU A 20 24.57 -5.90 16.11
C LEU A 20 24.22 -7.40 16.25
N GLY A 21 24.22 -8.16 15.15
CA GLY A 21 23.87 -9.59 15.15
C GLY A 21 22.38 -9.88 15.35
N ILE A 22 21.51 -8.87 15.16
CA ILE A 22 20.06 -8.98 15.26
C ILE A 22 19.49 -9.44 13.92
N LYS A 23 18.47 -10.31 13.95
CA LYS A 23 17.82 -10.84 12.75
C LYS A 23 17.06 -9.75 12.00
N THR A 24 17.07 -9.82 10.67
CA THR A 24 16.48 -8.79 9.82
C THR A 24 15.52 -9.37 8.79
N ILE A 25 14.35 -8.73 8.70
CA ILE A 25 13.33 -9.02 7.71
C ILE A 25 13.01 -7.74 6.94
N TYR A 26 12.74 -7.88 5.66
CA TYR A 26 12.46 -6.77 4.77
C TYR A 26 11.18 -7.02 3.98
N THR A 27 10.22 -6.08 3.99
CA THR A 27 9.04 -6.13 3.11
C THR A 27 9.09 -5.06 2.05
N ASP A 28 9.01 -5.47 0.78
CA ASP A 28 8.90 -4.58 -0.38
C ASP A 28 7.43 -4.31 -0.72
N HIS A 29 7.03 -3.04 -0.79
CA HIS A 29 5.69 -2.63 -1.24
C HIS A 29 5.69 -2.00 -2.64
N SER A 30 6.83 -2.03 -3.36
CA SER A 30 7.02 -1.23 -4.58
C SER A 30 7.45 -2.07 -5.79
N LEU A 31 6.95 -1.71 -6.98
CA LEU A 31 7.51 -2.20 -8.24
C LEU A 31 8.47 -1.17 -8.84
N TYR A 32 9.67 -1.62 -9.20
CA TYR A 32 10.70 -0.80 -9.81
C TYR A 32 10.80 -1.07 -11.31
N SER A 33 10.80 0.00 -12.11
CA SER A 33 11.20 -0.07 -13.52
C SER A 33 12.73 -0.15 -13.63
N PHE A 34 13.22 -0.92 -14.60
CA PHE A 34 14.63 -1.04 -14.95
C PHE A 34 15.16 0.13 -15.81
N SER A 35 14.28 0.99 -16.35
CA SER A 35 14.63 1.97 -17.39
C SER A 35 15.21 3.30 -16.89
N ASP A 36 15.01 3.66 -15.62
CA ASP A 36 15.30 5.01 -15.15
C ASP A 36 16.64 5.08 -14.39
N LYS A 37 17.52 6.03 -14.73
CA LYS A 37 18.83 6.23 -14.05
C LYS A 37 18.72 6.29 -12.52
N GLY A 38 17.70 6.96 -11.98
CA GLY A 38 17.43 6.98 -10.54
C GLY A 38 17.04 5.62 -9.96
N CYS A 39 16.32 4.78 -10.72
CA CYS A 39 16.03 3.40 -10.32
C CYS A 39 17.31 2.54 -10.31
N ILE A 40 18.25 2.76 -11.22
CA ILE A 40 19.51 2.00 -11.25
C ILE A 40 20.31 2.22 -9.96
N HIS A 41 20.47 3.47 -9.51
CA HIS A 41 21.17 3.75 -8.25
C HIS A 41 20.45 3.19 -7.03
N VAL A 42 19.13 3.35 -6.97
CA VAL A 42 18.31 2.79 -5.89
C VAL A 42 18.39 1.26 -5.88
N ASN A 43 18.35 0.60 -7.04
CA ASN A 43 18.49 -0.85 -7.14
C ASN A 43 19.86 -1.34 -6.67
N LYS A 44 20.95 -0.62 -6.96
CA LYS A 44 22.29 -0.96 -6.45
C LYS A 44 22.37 -0.85 -4.92
N LEU A 45 21.80 0.20 -4.33
CA LEU A 45 21.72 0.35 -2.88
C LEU A 45 20.87 -0.78 -2.27
N LEU A 46 19.71 -1.06 -2.87
CA LEU A 46 18.80 -2.10 -2.43
C LEU A 46 19.43 -3.48 -2.53
N LYS A 47 20.19 -3.77 -3.60
CA LYS A 47 20.99 -4.99 -3.73
C LYS A 47 21.92 -5.18 -2.54
N TYR A 48 22.63 -4.13 -2.13
CA TYR A 48 23.52 -4.19 -0.98
C TYR A 48 22.77 -4.42 0.34
N CYS A 49 21.70 -3.66 0.58
CA CYS A 49 20.95 -3.77 1.84
C CYS A 49 20.13 -5.06 1.97
N ILE A 50 19.59 -5.58 0.86
CA ILE A 50 18.64 -6.70 0.86
C ILE A 50 19.35 -8.04 0.76
N ASN A 51 20.51 -8.13 0.08
CA ASN A 51 21.21 -9.43 -0.03
C ASN A 51 21.67 -9.99 1.31
N ASP A 52 21.88 -9.14 2.31
CA ASP A 52 22.28 -9.55 3.65
C ASP A 52 21.10 -9.72 4.62
N VAL A 53 19.84 -9.52 4.19
CA VAL A 53 18.70 -9.79 5.08
C VAL A 53 18.51 -11.29 5.33
N ASP A 54 18.00 -11.64 6.50
CA ASP A 54 17.72 -13.04 6.82
C ASP A 54 16.53 -13.57 6.01
N HIS A 55 15.51 -12.73 5.78
CA HIS A 55 14.34 -13.05 4.96
C HIS A 55 13.69 -11.81 4.33
N SER A 56 13.12 -11.96 3.13
CA SER A 56 12.39 -10.92 2.40
C SER A 56 10.92 -11.33 2.20
N ILE A 57 10.03 -10.36 2.25
CA ILE A 57 8.60 -10.51 2.03
C ILE A 57 8.19 -9.58 0.88
N CYS A 58 7.42 -10.12 -0.06
CA CYS A 58 6.91 -9.39 -1.21
C CYS A 58 5.39 -9.43 -1.20
N VAL A 59 4.74 -8.34 -1.59
CA VAL A 59 3.27 -8.24 -1.50
C VAL A 59 2.52 -8.99 -2.60
N SER A 60 3.23 -9.48 -3.62
CA SER A 60 2.70 -10.27 -4.72
C SER A 60 3.80 -11.10 -5.38
N HIS A 61 3.44 -12.12 -6.15
CA HIS A 61 4.37 -12.91 -6.95
C HIS A 61 5.10 -12.03 -7.97
N THR A 62 4.37 -11.12 -8.62
CA THR A 62 4.99 -10.15 -9.53
C THR A 62 6.02 -9.26 -8.82
N ASN A 63 5.72 -8.83 -7.59
CA ASN A 63 6.68 -8.08 -6.79
C ASN A 63 7.89 -8.94 -6.37
N ARG A 64 7.69 -10.22 -6.05
CA ARG A 64 8.79 -11.15 -5.75
C ARG A 64 9.73 -11.33 -6.93
N GLU A 65 9.21 -11.52 -8.13
CA GLU A 65 10.03 -11.62 -9.33
C GLU A 65 10.80 -10.32 -9.57
N ASN A 66 10.14 -9.16 -9.45
CA ASN A 66 10.78 -7.87 -9.59
C ASN A 66 11.91 -7.66 -8.56
N LEU A 67 11.67 -8.01 -7.29
CA LEU A 67 12.67 -7.89 -6.22
C LEU A 67 13.87 -8.81 -6.44
N VAL A 68 13.62 -10.08 -6.72
CA VAL A 68 14.68 -11.07 -6.92
C VAL A 68 15.55 -10.69 -8.12
N LEU A 69 14.95 -10.25 -9.22
CA LEU A 69 15.69 -9.82 -10.41
C LEU A 69 16.50 -8.54 -10.17
N ARG A 70 15.95 -7.54 -9.45
CA ARG A 70 16.62 -6.23 -9.27
C ARG A 70 17.72 -6.26 -8.21
N THR A 71 17.66 -7.19 -7.27
CA THR A 71 18.62 -7.29 -6.16
C THR A 71 19.54 -8.51 -6.29
N GLU A 72 19.22 -9.47 -7.15
CA GLU A 72 19.87 -10.78 -7.20
C GLU A 72 19.80 -11.51 -5.83
N SER A 73 18.75 -11.22 -5.06
CA SER A 73 18.52 -11.85 -3.76
C SER A 73 18.16 -13.32 -3.91
N ASN A 74 18.49 -14.14 -2.91
CA ASN A 74 18.16 -15.55 -2.91
C ASN A 74 16.62 -15.78 -2.87
N PRO A 75 16.02 -16.40 -3.91
CA PRO A 75 14.57 -16.62 -3.96
C PRO A 75 14.05 -17.52 -2.84
N TYR A 76 14.87 -18.40 -2.26
CA TYR A 76 14.49 -19.26 -1.13
C TYR A 76 14.39 -18.51 0.19
N LYS A 77 14.94 -17.29 0.26
CA LYS A 77 14.79 -16.36 1.38
C LYS A 77 13.71 -15.30 1.10
N THR A 78 12.83 -15.54 0.12
CA THR A 78 11.80 -14.57 -0.27
C THR A 78 10.43 -15.23 -0.33
N SER A 79 9.49 -14.76 0.50
CA SER A 79 8.09 -15.20 0.52
C SER A 79 7.14 -14.15 -0.06
N VAL A 80 5.96 -14.59 -0.51
CA VAL A 80 4.88 -13.69 -0.94
C VAL A 80 3.83 -13.62 0.16
N ILE A 81 3.59 -12.43 0.69
CA ILE A 81 2.59 -12.14 1.71
C ILE A 81 2.01 -10.76 1.40
N GLY A 82 0.76 -10.70 0.97
CA GLY A 82 0.10 -9.47 0.58
C GLY A 82 -0.34 -8.61 1.77
N ASN A 83 -0.88 -7.44 1.44
CA ASN A 83 -1.18 -6.44 2.46
C ASN A 83 -2.49 -6.72 3.19
N ALA A 84 -2.41 -6.72 4.51
CA ALA A 84 -3.56 -6.73 5.41
C ALA A 84 -4.38 -5.42 5.35
N LEU A 85 -5.71 -5.53 5.31
CA LEU A 85 -6.67 -4.42 5.44
C LEU A 85 -7.77 -4.75 6.45
N ASP A 86 -8.10 -3.80 7.32
CA ASP A 86 -9.28 -3.92 8.19
C ASP A 86 -10.57 -3.63 7.41
N THR A 87 -11.25 -4.68 6.93
CA THR A 87 -12.51 -4.58 6.17
C THR A 87 -13.67 -4.08 7.02
N THR A 88 -13.59 -4.14 8.36
CA THR A 88 -14.67 -3.64 9.24
C THR A 88 -14.82 -2.12 9.15
N LYS A 89 -13.76 -1.42 8.74
CA LYS A 89 -13.80 0.02 8.46
C LYS A 89 -14.52 0.32 7.15
N PHE A 90 -14.39 -0.53 6.14
CA PHE A 90 -14.93 -0.34 4.80
C PHE A 90 -16.16 -1.23 4.58
N VAL A 91 -17.33 -0.68 4.89
CA VAL A 91 -18.62 -1.36 4.75
C VAL A 91 -19.48 -0.69 3.68
N PRO A 92 -20.33 -1.45 2.98
CA PRO A 92 -21.28 -0.91 2.02
C PRO A 92 -22.30 0.01 2.71
N CYS A 93 -22.78 1.03 1.98
CA CYS A 93 -23.87 1.89 2.43
C CYS A 93 -24.74 2.26 1.23
N ILE A 94 -25.69 1.38 0.92
CA ILE A 94 -26.51 1.46 -0.30
C ILE A 94 -27.35 2.74 -0.33
N SER A 95 -27.76 3.26 0.82
CA SER A 95 -28.53 4.51 0.93
C SER A 95 -27.78 5.77 0.46
N LYS A 96 -26.45 5.75 0.46
CA LYS A 96 -25.62 6.86 -0.05
C LYS A 96 -25.43 6.84 -1.56
N ARG A 97 -25.79 5.75 -2.24
CA ARG A 97 -25.65 5.62 -3.70
C ARG A 97 -26.83 6.29 -4.41
N PRO A 98 -26.60 6.93 -5.56
CA PRO A 98 -27.72 7.40 -6.36
C PRO A 98 -28.55 6.21 -6.84
N LYS A 99 -29.88 6.37 -6.89
CA LYS A 99 -30.77 5.37 -7.48
C LYS A 99 -30.56 5.29 -8.99
N PHE A 100 -30.71 4.09 -9.55
CA PHE A 100 -30.73 3.90 -10.99
C PHE A 100 -31.80 4.79 -11.66
N PRO A 101 -31.55 5.30 -12.88
CA PRO A 101 -30.48 4.92 -13.82
C PRO A 101 -29.12 5.60 -13.57
N ARG A 102 -29.00 6.52 -12.60
CA ARG A 102 -27.73 7.23 -12.35
C ARG A 102 -26.68 6.30 -11.76
N ILE A 103 -25.47 6.31 -12.33
CA ILE A 103 -24.35 5.47 -11.90
C ILE A 103 -23.13 6.33 -11.60
N ASN A 104 -22.58 6.17 -10.41
CA ASN A 104 -21.33 6.80 -10.00
C ASN A 104 -20.16 5.83 -10.23
N ILE A 105 -19.16 6.25 -11.00
CA ILE A 105 -17.86 5.60 -11.14
C ILE A 105 -16.84 6.38 -10.30
N ILE A 106 -16.24 5.71 -9.32
CA ILE A 106 -15.32 6.30 -8.36
C ILE A 106 -13.88 6.00 -8.76
N VAL A 107 -13.03 7.02 -8.70
CA VAL A 107 -11.58 6.91 -8.92
C VAL A 107 -10.90 7.61 -7.76
N ILE A 108 -10.14 6.87 -6.95
CA ILE A 108 -9.37 7.45 -5.83
C ILE A 108 -7.92 7.03 -5.99
N SER A 109 -7.04 7.99 -6.31
CA SER A 109 -5.61 7.74 -6.45
C SER A 109 -4.80 9.05 -6.47
N ARG A 110 -3.48 8.97 -6.35
CA ARG A 110 -2.61 10.10 -6.70
C ARG A 110 -2.70 10.38 -8.20
N LEU A 111 -2.79 11.65 -8.60
CA LEU A 111 -2.92 12.02 -10.00
C LEU A 111 -1.55 12.09 -10.69
N THR A 112 -0.93 10.92 -10.89
CA THR A 112 0.40 10.76 -11.48
C THR A 112 0.36 9.85 -12.70
N TYR A 113 1.43 9.89 -13.52
CA TYR A 113 1.57 9.03 -14.70
C TYR A 113 1.39 7.53 -14.36
N ARG A 114 1.97 7.06 -13.25
CA ARG A 114 1.87 5.65 -12.82
C ARG A 114 0.44 5.21 -12.51
N LYS A 115 -0.43 6.12 -12.10
CA LYS A 115 -1.87 5.84 -11.86
C LYS A 115 -2.71 5.92 -13.14
N GLY A 116 -2.06 6.17 -14.29
CA GLY A 116 -2.67 6.11 -15.62
C GLY A 116 -3.70 7.20 -15.86
N ILE A 117 -3.49 8.41 -15.32
CA ILE A 117 -4.38 9.55 -15.58
C ILE A 117 -4.43 9.89 -17.09
N ASP A 118 -3.36 9.64 -17.82
CA ASP A 118 -3.33 9.74 -19.28
C ASP A 118 -4.30 8.77 -19.98
N LEU A 119 -4.59 7.61 -19.38
CA LEU A 119 -5.62 6.68 -19.87
C LEU A 119 -7.01 7.18 -19.49
N ILE A 120 -7.19 7.64 -18.25
CA ILE A 120 -8.52 8.01 -17.77
C ILE A 120 -9.12 9.19 -18.53
N VAL A 121 -8.28 10.16 -18.94
CA VAL A 121 -8.68 11.31 -19.76
C VAL A 121 -9.20 10.89 -21.14
N LYS A 122 -8.76 9.74 -21.66
CA LYS A 122 -9.27 9.19 -22.93
C LYS A 122 -10.56 8.39 -22.73
N VAL A 123 -10.73 7.74 -21.58
CA VAL A 123 -11.90 6.90 -21.27
C VAL A 123 -13.12 7.74 -20.93
N ILE A 124 -12.97 8.76 -20.09
CA ILE A 124 -14.09 9.54 -19.54
C ILE A 124 -14.98 10.14 -20.64
N PRO A 125 -14.45 10.86 -21.66
CA PRO A 125 -15.30 11.44 -22.71
C PRO A 125 -16.10 10.40 -23.48
N LEU A 126 -15.46 9.28 -23.85
CA LEU A 126 -16.11 8.19 -24.60
C LEU A 126 -17.25 7.55 -23.81
N VAL A 127 -17.04 7.32 -22.52
CA VAL A 127 -18.05 6.74 -21.63
C VAL A 127 -19.19 7.72 -21.40
N CYS A 128 -18.90 8.99 -21.11
CA CYS A 128 -19.93 10.01 -20.87
C CYS A 128 -20.77 10.30 -22.12
N GLN A 129 -20.17 10.30 -23.31
CA GLN A 129 -20.88 10.48 -24.57
C GLN A 129 -21.86 9.32 -24.84
N LYS A 130 -21.44 8.08 -24.53
CA LYS A 130 -22.26 6.88 -24.73
C LYS A 130 -23.32 6.71 -23.65
N TYR A 131 -23.04 7.12 -22.41
CA TYR A 131 -23.89 6.92 -21.24
C TYR A 131 -24.06 8.21 -20.42
N PRO A 132 -25.02 9.08 -20.79
CA PRO A 132 -25.23 10.37 -20.12
C PRO A 132 -25.63 10.28 -18.64
N PHE A 133 -26.08 9.12 -18.17
CA PHE A 133 -26.45 8.88 -16.77
C PHE A 133 -25.25 8.55 -15.85
N ILE A 134 -24.05 8.44 -16.41
CA ILE A 134 -22.83 8.15 -15.65
C ILE A 134 -22.21 9.44 -15.12
N LYS A 135 -21.76 9.37 -13.87
CA LYS A 135 -20.99 10.42 -13.21
C LYS A 135 -19.67 9.87 -12.69
N PHE A 136 -18.57 10.49 -13.08
CA PHE A 136 -17.24 10.21 -12.54
C PHE A 136 -16.99 11.09 -11.32
N ILE A 137 -16.55 10.45 -10.23
CA ILE A 137 -16.10 11.15 -9.01
C ILE A 137 -14.64 10.79 -8.81
N ILE A 138 -13.76 11.77 -8.99
CA ILE A 138 -12.32 11.59 -8.98
C ILE A 138 -11.75 12.29 -7.75
N GLY A 139 -11.20 11.52 -6.82
CA GLY A 139 -10.50 11.98 -5.64
C GLY A 139 -8.99 11.77 -5.76
N GLY A 140 -8.21 12.80 -5.44
CA GLY A 140 -6.77 12.77 -5.60
C GLY A 140 -6.16 14.12 -5.93
N GLU A 141 -4.86 14.23 -5.69
CA GLU A 141 -4.03 15.34 -6.18
C GLU A 141 -2.80 14.81 -6.87
N GLY A 142 -2.22 15.65 -7.74
CA GLY A 142 -0.96 15.35 -8.40
C GLY A 142 -0.76 16.17 -9.69
N PRO A 143 0.43 16.06 -10.30
CA PRO A 143 0.83 16.87 -11.45
C PRO A 143 -0.04 16.68 -12.69
N LYS A 144 -0.74 15.54 -12.80
CA LYS A 144 -1.66 15.26 -13.92
C LYS A 144 -3.08 15.80 -13.69
N ARG A 145 -3.32 16.55 -12.61
CA ARG A 145 -4.63 17.19 -12.36
C ARG A 145 -5.06 18.11 -13.49
N LEU A 146 -4.13 18.93 -14.01
CA LEU A 146 -4.40 19.86 -15.11
C LEU A 146 -5.00 19.15 -16.33
N LEU A 147 -4.50 17.95 -16.66
CA LEU A 147 -4.98 17.14 -17.77
C LEU A 147 -6.48 16.77 -17.63
N LEU A 148 -6.94 16.50 -16.40
CA LEU A 148 -8.34 16.20 -16.12
C LEU A 148 -9.22 17.45 -16.24
N GLU A 149 -8.71 18.60 -15.79
CA GLU A 149 -9.40 19.88 -15.91
C GLU A 149 -9.55 20.29 -17.37
N GLU A 150 -8.46 20.26 -18.16
CA GLU A 150 -8.48 20.52 -19.60
C GLU A 150 -9.45 19.60 -20.35
N MET A 151 -9.45 18.31 -20.03
CA MET A 151 -10.40 17.35 -20.60
C MET A 151 -11.85 17.71 -20.26
N ARG A 152 -12.11 18.07 -18.99
CA ARG A 152 -13.45 18.44 -18.55
C ARG A 152 -13.95 19.69 -19.27
N GLU A 153 -13.11 20.70 -19.47
CA GLU A 153 -13.45 21.91 -20.21
C GLU A 153 -13.68 21.61 -21.70
N LYS A 154 -12.74 20.89 -22.34
CA LYS A 154 -12.79 20.57 -23.77
C LYS A 154 -14.05 19.81 -24.20
N TYR A 155 -14.55 18.92 -23.34
CA TYR A 155 -15.73 18.10 -23.63
C TYR A 155 -16.99 18.56 -22.88
N HIS A 156 -16.95 19.71 -22.21
CA HIS A 156 -18.07 20.29 -21.44
C HIS A 156 -18.67 19.31 -20.40
N LEU A 157 -17.83 18.60 -19.66
CA LEU A 157 -18.22 17.51 -18.77
C LEU A 157 -18.40 17.92 -17.29
N HIS A 158 -18.62 19.20 -16.98
CA HIS A 158 -18.73 19.71 -15.61
C HIS A 158 -19.80 19.01 -14.77
N ASN A 159 -20.91 18.62 -15.39
CA ASN A 159 -22.00 17.92 -14.71
C ASN A 159 -21.71 16.43 -14.49
N SER A 160 -20.89 15.83 -15.36
CA SER A 160 -20.60 14.39 -15.37
C SER A 160 -19.28 14.05 -14.68
N VAL A 161 -18.36 14.99 -14.48
CA VAL A 161 -17.03 14.75 -13.90
C VAL A 161 -16.78 15.69 -12.72
N VAL A 162 -16.75 15.11 -11.51
CA VAL A 162 -16.48 15.85 -10.27
C VAL A 162 -15.05 15.55 -9.80
N LEU A 163 -14.24 16.60 -9.69
CA LEU A 163 -12.89 16.54 -9.16
C LEU A 163 -12.91 17.00 -7.71
N LEU A 164 -12.71 16.08 -6.76
CA LEU A 164 -12.77 16.37 -5.31
C LEU A 164 -11.47 16.98 -4.76
N GLY A 165 -10.37 16.86 -5.52
CA GLY A 165 -9.03 17.20 -5.05
C GLY A 165 -8.53 16.28 -3.93
N LYS A 166 -7.71 16.82 -3.01
CA LYS A 166 -7.05 16.00 -1.97
C LYS A 166 -8.08 15.42 -1.01
N VAL A 167 -8.28 14.11 -1.08
CA VAL A 167 -9.15 13.37 -0.17
C VAL A 167 -8.34 12.87 1.02
N LYS A 168 -8.79 13.22 2.24
CA LYS A 168 -8.23 12.64 3.48
C LYS A 168 -8.66 11.17 3.59
N GLN A 169 -7.80 10.31 4.11
CA GLN A 169 -8.06 8.86 4.22
C GLN A 169 -9.35 8.54 4.99
N GLU A 170 -9.68 9.31 6.03
CA GLU A 170 -10.93 9.19 6.80
C GLU A 170 -12.20 9.38 5.95
N ASN A 171 -12.12 10.15 4.87
CA ASN A 171 -13.23 10.44 3.97
C ASN A 171 -13.31 9.48 2.78
N VAL A 172 -12.28 8.67 2.53
CA VAL A 172 -12.24 7.71 1.40
C VAL A 172 -13.44 6.77 1.46
N LYS A 173 -13.73 6.20 2.64
CA LYS A 173 -14.92 5.36 2.87
C LYS A 173 -16.20 6.06 2.43
N ASN A 174 -16.40 7.30 2.83
CA ASN A 174 -17.63 8.05 2.54
C ASN A 174 -17.82 8.25 1.04
N ILE A 175 -16.74 8.49 0.30
CA ILE A 175 -16.78 8.65 -1.16
C ILE A 175 -17.04 7.31 -1.85
N LEU A 176 -16.31 6.25 -1.46
CA LEU A 176 -16.51 4.91 -2.00
C LEU A 176 -17.96 4.47 -1.82
N GLN A 177 -18.56 4.71 -0.66
CA GLN A 177 -19.97 4.38 -0.39
C GLN A 177 -20.98 5.04 -1.34
N THR A 178 -20.64 6.13 -2.04
CA THR A 178 -21.51 6.75 -3.05
C THR A 178 -21.41 6.12 -4.44
N GLY A 179 -20.44 5.21 -4.62
CA GLY A 179 -20.10 4.59 -5.90
C GLY A 179 -20.83 3.29 -6.17
N HIS A 180 -20.97 2.96 -7.46
CA HIS A 180 -21.38 1.64 -7.92
C HIS A 180 -20.18 0.84 -8.46
N ILE A 181 -19.28 1.55 -9.14
CA ILE A 181 -18.11 1.00 -9.80
C ILE A 181 -16.89 1.75 -9.29
N PHE A 182 -15.82 1.03 -9.00
CA PHE A 182 -14.50 1.59 -8.77
C PHE A 182 -13.62 1.35 -9.99
N LEU A 183 -12.97 2.40 -10.50
CA LEU A 183 -12.12 2.33 -11.69
C LEU A 183 -10.67 2.62 -11.31
N ASN A 184 -9.81 1.61 -11.47
CA ASN A 184 -8.37 1.73 -11.35
C ASN A 184 -7.71 1.66 -12.73
N THR A 185 -6.92 2.68 -13.08
CA THR A 185 -6.25 2.78 -14.39
C THR A 185 -4.73 2.71 -14.29
N SER A 186 -4.19 2.25 -13.16
CA SER A 186 -2.74 2.22 -12.92
C SER A 186 -1.99 1.49 -14.04
N LEU A 187 -0.79 1.98 -14.35
CA LEU A 187 0.13 1.33 -15.29
C LEU A 187 1.05 0.34 -14.58
N THR A 188 1.24 0.50 -13.27
CA THR A 188 2.07 -0.38 -12.43
C THR A 188 1.52 -0.41 -11.00
N GLU A 189 1.31 -1.59 -10.42
CA GLU A 189 0.89 -1.79 -9.02
C GLU A 189 1.49 -3.06 -8.43
N ALA A 190 1.98 -3.01 -7.19
CA ALA A 190 2.44 -4.21 -6.50
C ALA A 190 1.25 -5.02 -5.94
N PHE A 191 0.27 -4.34 -5.34
CA PHE A 191 -0.92 -4.97 -4.72
C PHE A 191 -2.15 -4.04 -4.64
N CYS A 192 -2.02 -2.72 -4.82
CA CYS A 192 -3.13 -1.75 -4.84
C CYS A 192 -4.21 -1.91 -3.75
N ILE A 193 -3.94 -1.43 -2.53
CA ILE A 193 -4.87 -1.51 -1.39
C ILE A 193 -6.24 -0.86 -1.67
N ALA A 194 -6.29 0.19 -2.51
CA ALA A 194 -7.52 0.87 -2.88
C ALA A 194 -8.56 -0.05 -3.56
N ILE A 195 -8.12 -1.10 -4.26
CA ILE A 195 -9.00 -2.12 -4.84
C ILE A 195 -9.74 -2.88 -3.73
N ILE A 196 -9.02 -3.29 -2.67
CA ILE A 196 -9.62 -3.99 -1.53
C ILE A 196 -10.55 -3.05 -0.77
N GLU A 197 -10.17 -1.78 -0.55
CA GLU A 197 -11.02 -0.78 0.09
C GLU A 197 -12.35 -0.59 -0.66
N ALA A 198 -12.28 -0.44 -1.99
CA ALA A 198 -13.46 -0.28 -2.84
C ALA A 198 -14.34 -1.54 -2.88
N ALA A 199 -13.73 -2.71 -3.03
CA ALA A 199 -14.42 -3.98 -3.01
C ALA A 199 -15.10 -4.23 -1.65
N SER A 200 -14.44 -3.86 -0.55
CA SER A 200 -15.02 -3.93 0.80
C SER A 200 -16.23 -2.99 0.95
N CYS A 201 -16.24 -1.82 0.29
CA CYS A 201 -17.44 -0.97 0.21
C CYS A 201 -18.55 -1.51 -0.73
N GLY A 202 -18.37 -2.70 -1.31
CA GLY A 202 -19.33 -3.38 -2.18
C GLY A 202 -19.42 -2.78 -3.58
N LEU A 203 -18.32 -2.21 -4.10
CA LEU A 203 -18.27 -1.67 -5.46
C LEU A 203 -17.75 -2.74 -6.42
N LEU A 204 -18.30 -2.78 -7.62
CA LEU A 204 -17.72 -3.58 -8.70
C LEU A 204 -16.40 -2.93 -9.13
N VAL A 205 -15.31 -3.71 -9.11
CA VAL A 205 -13.98 -3.21 -9.46
C VAL A 205 -13.71 -3.42 -10.95
N ILE A 206 -13.30 -2.36 -11.63
CA ILE A 206 -12.66 -2.40 -12.94
C ILE A 206 -11.21 -1.98 -12.74
N SER A 207 -10.27 -2.78 -13.21
CA SER A 207 -8.86 -2.47 -13.12
C SER A 207 -8.10 -2.82 -14.40
N THR A 208 -7.03 -2.08 -14.67
CA THR A 208 -5.98 -2.54 -15.56
C THR A 208 -5.33 -3.81 -15.00
N ASP A 209 -4.97 -4.74 -15.91
CA ASP A 209 -4.26 -5.98 -15.61
C ASP A 209 -2.75 -5.73 -15.70
N VAL A 210 -2.19 -5.20 -14.62
CA VAL A 210 -0.78 -4.84 -14.52
C VAL A 210 -0.24 -5.21 -13.14
N GLY A 211 1.04 -5.59 -13.08
CA GLY A 211 1.69 -5.90 -11.82
C GLY A 211 0.98 -7.03 -11.06
N GLY A 212 0.85 -6.89 -9.73
CA GLY A 212 0.22 -7.89 -8.88
C GLY A 212 -1.29 -7.73 -8.69
N ILE A 213 -2.00 -6.99 -9.56
CA ILE A 213 -3.43 -6.69 -9.39
C ILE A 213 -4.31 -7.95 -9.45
N SER A 214 -3.95 -8.92 -10.30
CA SER A 214 -4.68 -10.18 -10.45
C SER A 214 -4.65 -11.06 -9.20
N GLU A 215 -3.74 -10.78 -8.27
CA GLU A 215 -3.57 -11.52 -7.00
C GLU A 215 -4.40 -10.90 -5.85
N VAL A 216 -4.97 -9.71 -6.06
CA VAL A 216 -5.60 -8.89 -4.98
C VAL A 216 -7.00 -9.35 -4.66
N LEU A 217 -7.77 -9.74 -5.68
CA LEU A 217 -9.16 -10.15 -5.58
C LEU A 217 -9.41 -11.40 -6.42
N PRO A 218 -10.37 -12.26 -6.04
CA PRO A 218 -10.84 -13.33 -6.91
C PRO A 218 -11.29 -12.81 -8.28
N HIS A 219 -11.00 -13.55 -9.35
CA HIS A 219 -11.23 -13.13 -10.74
C HIS A 219 -12.68 -12.79 -11.08
N ASP A 220 -13.65 -13.36 -10.37
CA ASP A 220 -15.07 -13.10 -10.58
C ASP A 220 -15.58 -11.85 -9.84
N MET A 221 -14.75 -11.25 -8.99
CA MET A 221 -15.05 -10.03 -8.24
C MET A 221 -14.47 -8.77 -8.92
N MET A 222 -13.76 -8.92 -10.03
CA MET A 222 -13.18 -7.79 -10.75
C MET A 222 -13.23 -7.98 -12.26
N ILE A 223 -13.29 -6.88 -12.99
CA ILE A 223 -13.12 -6.89 -14.44
C ILE A 223 -11.73 -6.34 -14.75
N LEU A 224 -10.88 -7.21 -15.25
CA LEU A 224 -9.54 -6.88 -15.72
C LEU A 224 -9.57 -6.45 -17.19
N ALA A 225 -8.77 -5.43 -17.51
CA ALA A 225 -8.59 -4.92 -18.86
C ALA A 225 -7.11 -4.66 -19.14
N LYS A 226 -6.67 -4.80 -20.40
CA LYS A 226 -5.32 -4.35 -20.77
C LYS A 226 -5.21 -2.83 -20.55
N PRO A 227 -4.00 -2.27 -20.29
CA PRO A 227 -3.77 -0.85 -20.05
C PRO A 227 -3.92 0.00 -21.33
N ASN A 228 -5.13 0.01 -21.89
CA ASN A 228 -5.52 0.69 -23.10
C ASN A 228 -6.93 1.26 -22.91
N HIS A 229 -7.13 2.52 -23.29
CA HIS A 229 -8.43 3.21 -23.21
C HIS A 229 -9.59 2.44 -23.88
N ILE A 230 -9.34 1.77 -25.01
CA ILE A 230 -10.37 0.99 -25.71
C ILE A 230 -10.84 -0.20 -24.86
N GLU A 231 -9.89 -0.94 -24.29
CA GLU A 231 -10.19 -2.11 -23.45
C GLU A 231 -10.85 -1.69 -22.12
N LEU A 232 -10.44 -0.56 -21.55
CA LEU A 232 -11.11 0.02 -20.38
C LEU A 232 -12.55 0.43 -20.69
N CYS A 233 -12.83 1.01 -21.86
CA CYS A 233 -14.20 1.32 -22.28
C CYS A 233 -15.05 0.04 -22.42
N LYS A 234 -14.49 -1.02 -23.02
CA LYS A 234 -15.17 -2.33 -23.09
C LYS A 234 -15.42 -2.93 -21.71
N ALA A 235 -14.49 -2.76 -20.77
CA ALA A 235 -14.66 -3.21 -19.40
C ALA A 235 -15.77 -2.44 -18.68
N VAL A 236 -15.89 -1.13 -18.92
CA VAL A 236 -17.03 -0.32 -18.45
C VAL A 236 -18.33 -0.82 -19.07
N ASP A 237 -18.38 -1.08 -20.38
CA ASP A 237 -19.55 -1.66 -21.03
C ASP A 237 -19.99 -2.99 -20.39
N LYS A 238 -19.02 -3.87 -20.07
CA LYS A 238 -19.28 -5.15 -19.38
C LYS A 238 -19.79 -4.91 -17.96
N ALA A 239 -19.17 -4.00 -17.22
CA ALA A 239 -19.56 -3.66 -15.85
C ALA A 239 -21.01 -3.15 -15.77
N LEU A 240 -21.41 -2.27 -16.69
CA LEU A 240 -22.75 -1.69 -16.71
C LEU A 240 -23.85 -2.74 -16.90
N LYS A 241 -23.57 -3.86 -17.58
CA LYS A 241 -24.52 -4.98 -17.75
C LYS A 241 -24.73 -5.79 -16.48
N ILE A 242 -23.75 -5.81 -15.57
CA ILE A 242 -23.77 -6.66 -14.38
C ILE A 242 -23.98 -5.86 -13.09
N VAL A 243 -23.63 -4.57 -13.05
CA VAL A 243 -23.61 -3.76 -11.82
C VAL A 243 -24.97 -3.69 -11.11
N GLN A 244 -26.08 -3.75 -11.87
CA GLN A 244 -27.43 -3.78 -11.30
C GLN A 244 -27.75 -5.11 -10.59
N LYS A 245 -27.06 -6.20 -10.95
CA LYS A 245 -27.24 -7.54 -10.39
C LYS A 245 -26.29 -7.82 -9.21
N VAL A 246 -25.31 -6.94 -8.97
CA VAL A 246 -24.33 -7.13 -7.89
C VAL A 246 -24.97 -6.78 -6.55
N ASP A 247 -25.15 -7.78 -5.70
CA ASP A 247 -25.48 -7.55 -4.30
C ASP A 247 -24.23 -7.08 -3.55
N SER A 248 -24.26 -5.83 -3.11
CA SER A 248 -23.13 -5.18 -2.43
C SER A 248 -22.85 -5.73 -1.04
N ASN A 249 -23.87 -6.27 -0.35
CA ASN A 249 -23.70 -6.86 0.98
C ASN A 249 -23.06 -8.24 0.85
N LEU A 250 -23.57 -9.08 -0.04
CA LEU A 250 -22.96 -10.39 -0.34
C LEU A 250 -21.52 -10.24 -0.83
N PHE A 251 -21.27 -9.23 -1.68
CA PHE A 251 -19.93 -8.91 -2.15
C PHE A 251 -19.00 -8.50 -1.00
N HIS A 252 -19.47 -7.64 -0.07
CA HIS A 252 -18.72 -7.27 1.13
C HIS A 252 -18.43 -8.46 2.04
N GLU A 253 -19.40 -9.33 2.29
CA GLU A 253 -19.22 -10.53 3.14
C GLU A 253 -18.15 -11.45 2.57
N ARG A 254 -18.18 -11.67 1.25
CA ARG A 254 -17.18 -12.49 0.56
C ARG A 254 -15.78 -11.88 0.62
N ILE A 255 -15.65 -10.57 0.41
CA ILE A 255 -14.37 -9.87 0.59
C ILE A 255 -13.90 -9.93 2.04
N SER A 256 -14.79 -9.69 2.99
CA SER A 256 -14.46 -9.74 4.41
C SER A 256 -13.95 -11.10 4.83
N LYS A 257 -14.56 -12.19 4.33
CA LYS A 257 -14.07 -13.55 4.54
C LYS A 257 -12.70 -13.76 3.88
N TYR A 258 -12.58 -13.43 2.59
CA TYR A 258 -11.34 -13.58 1.82
C TYR A 258 -10.17 -12.83 2.48
N VAL A 259 -10.37 -11.55 2.82
CA VAL A 259 -9.36 -10.71 3.45
C VAL A 259 -9.06 -11.18 4.87
N CYS A 260 -10.05 -11.64 5.64
CA CYS A 260 -9.80 -12.18 6.99
C CYS A 260 -8.95 -13.45 6.93
N GLU A 261 -9.29 -14.39 6.05
CA GLU A 261 -8.50 -15.61 5.80
C GLU A 261 -7.08 -15.23 5.37
N TYR A 262 -6.97 -14.33 4.39
CA TYR A 262 -5.70 -13.85 3.88
C TYR A 262 -4.84 -13.13 4.94
N ILE A 263 -5.46 -12.31 5.80
CA ILE A 263 -4.77 -11.63 6.91
C ILE A 263 -4.29 -12.64 7.94
N MET A 264 -5.10 -13.63 8.28
CA MET A 264 -4.72 -14.66 9.24
C MET A 264 -3.58 -15.50 8.68
N GLU A 265 -3.67 -15.92 7.42
CA GLU A 265 -2.60 -16.64 6.71
C GLU A 265 -1.33 -15.81 6.61
N SER A 266 -1.44 -14.52 6.30
CA SER A 266 -0.32 -13.58 6.24
C SER A 266 0.35 -13.43 7.61
N ALA A 267 -0.43 -13.17 8.65
CA ALA A 267 0.07 -13.03 10.01
C ALA A 267 0.70 -14.34 10.52
N VAL A 268 0.13 -15.50 10.21
CA VAL A 268 0.69 -16.82 10.56
C VAL A 268 1.97 -17.09 9.79
N SER A 269 2.01 -16.80 8.50
CA SER A 269 3.20 -16.97 7.65
C SER A 269 4.34 -16.09 8.14
N GLU A 270 4.06 -14.83 8.45
CA GLU A 270 5.04 -13.94 9.07
C GLU A 270 5.49 -14.45 10.44
N CYS A 271 4.58 -14.87 11.31
CA CYS A 271 4.91 -15.51 12.60
C CYS A 271 5.87 -16.69 12.42
N ASN A 272 5.63 -17.53 11.41
CA ASN A 272 6.46 -18.70 11.13
C ASN A 272 7.85 -18.28 10.63
N ILE A 273 7.95 -17.22 9.82
CA ILE A 273 9.24 -16.64 9.43
C ILE A 273 9.97 -16.11 10.67
N TYR A 274 9.31 -15.33 11.53
CA TYR A 274 9.91 -14.83 12.77
C TYR A 274 10.39 -15.96 13.69
N LYS A 275 9.61 -17.05 13.82
CA LYS A 275 10.00 -18.23 14.62
C LYS A 275 11.18 -18.97 13.99
N LYS A 276 11.15 -19.24 12.69
CA LYS A 276 12.23 -19.90 11.95
C LYS A 276 13.55 -19.14 12.07
N GLU A 277 13.51 -17.81 12.00
CA GLU A 277 14.71 -17.00 12.16
C GLU A 277 15.18 -16.90 13.62
N LYS A 278 14.26 -17.00 14.60
CA LYS A 278 14.59 -17.11 16.02
C LYS A 278 15.35 -18.41 16.33
N ASP A 279 14.87 -19.54 15.81
CA ASP A 279 15.41 -20.87 16.14
C ASP A 279 16.84 -21.12 15.60
N LYS A 280 17.30 -20.32 14.63
CA LYS A 280 18.69 -20.39 14.12
C LYS A 280 19.75 -19.87 15.10
N ASN A 281 19.37 -19.08 16.11
CA ASN A 281 20.30 -18.51 17.10
C ASN A 281 19.97 -19.02 18.50
N ILE A 282 20.32 -20.29 18.78
CA ILE A 282 20.13 -20.90 20.11
C ILE A 282 21.26 -20.45 21.06
N ILE A 283 21.20 -19.21 21.55
CA ILE A 283 21.87 -18.80 22.79
C ILE A 283 21.04 -17.72 23.54
N TYR A 284 19.69 -17.74 23.56
CA TYR A 284 18.95 -16.91 24.55
C TYR A 284 17.62 -17.52 25.02
N LYS A 285 17.47 -17.48 26.36
CA LYS A 285 16.50 -18.15 27.25
C LYS A 285 15.02 -17.97 26.89
N GLN A 286 14.26 -19.05 27.12
CA GLN A 286 12.81 -19.23 26.95
C GLN A 286 11.90 -18.32 27.80
N GLU A 287 12.43 -17.36 28.57
CA GLU A 287 11.66 -16.62 29.59
C GLU A 287 11.03 -15.31 29.10
N ARG A 288 11.31 -14.84 27.88
CA ARG A 288 10.75 -13.57 27.36
C ARG A 288 10.09 -13.70 25.99
N LYS A 289 9.06 -12.86 25.78
CA LYS A 289 8.40 -12.69 24.47
C LYS A 289 9.42 -12.23 23.43
N CYS A 290 9.35 -12.81 22.23
CA CYS A 290 10.13 -12.33 21.08
C CYS A 290 9.73 -10.89 20.76
N CYS A 291 10.71 -10.00 20.65
CA CYS A 291 10.50 -8.58 20.40
C CYS A 291 10.80 -8.23 18.93
N ILE A 292 9.77 -7.78 18.22
CA ILE A 292 9.85 -7.38 16.81
C ILE A 292 9.82 -5.85 16.74
N CYS A 293 10.78 -5.27 16.03
CA CYS A 293 10.89 -3.84 15.77
C CYS A 293 10.49 -3.55 14.33
N MET A 294 9.26 -3.09 14.15
CA MET A 294 8.74 -2.63 12.86
C MET A 294 9.32 -1.26 12.54
N VAL A 295 9.91 -1.09 11.36
CA VAL A 295 10.55 0.16 10.96
C VAL A 295 9.97 0.66 9.64
N SER A 296 9.41 1.87 9.65
CA SER A 296 8.94 2.54 8.44
C SER A 296 8.96 4.05 8.61
N ASP A 297 9.30 4.76 7.52
CA ASP A 297 9.16 6.22 7.46
C ASP A 297 7.69 6.68 7.54
N PHE A 298 6.75 5.77 7.31
CA PHE A 298 5.32 6.01 7.30
C PHE A 298 4.65 5.28 8.45
N PHE A 299 4.09 6.02 9.39
CA PHE A 299 3.23 5.49 10.44
C PHE A 299 2.28 6.56 10.99
N TYR A 300 1.34 6.16 11.86
CA TYR A 300 0.40 7.07 12.51
C TYR A 300 1.12 8.29 13.11
N PRO A 301 0.57 9.52 13.03
CA PRO A 301 -0.83 9.86 12.73
C PRO A 301 -1.17 9.99 11.25
N ASN A 302 -0.20 9.89 10.34
CA ASN A 302 -0.50 9.91 8.91
C ASN A 302 -1.23 8.60 8.56
N LEU A 303 -2.37 8.74 7.87
CA LEU A 303 -3.20 7.62 7.46
C LEU A 303 -2.93 7.31 5.99
N GLY A 304 -2.59 6.05 5.74
CA GLY A 304 -2.39 5.50 4.40
C GLY A 304 -2.45 3.98 4.41
N GLY A 305 -2.23 3.37 3.25
CA GLY A 305 -2.33 1.93 3.07
C GLY A 305 -1.27 1.16 3.85
N ILE A 306 0.00 1.58 3.76
CA ILE A 306 1.11 0.91 4.45
C ILE A 306 1.02 1.13 5.96
N GLU A 307 0.67 2.32 6.43
CA GLU A 307 0.51 2.63 7.85
C GLU A 307 -0.58 1.76 8.47
N THR A 308 -1.69 1.56 7.74
CA THR A 308 -2.78 0.67 8.15
C THR A 308 -2.33 -0.78 8.19
N HIS A 309 -1.58 -1.23 7.17
CA HIS A 309 -1.03 -2.57 7.10
C HIS A 309 -0.07 -2.86 8.27
N ILE A 310 0.92 -2.00 8.53
CA ILE A 310 1.88 -2.16 9.64
C ILE A 310 1.14 -2.19 10.99
N PHE A 311 0.13 -1.34 11.16
CA PHE A 311 -0.67 -1.29 12.38
C PHE A 311 -1.48 -2.58 12.61
N GLU A 312 -2.16 -3.09 11.59
CA GLU A 312 -2.97 -4.30 11.71
C GLU A 312 -2.09 -5.54 11.89
N LEU A 313 -0.97 -5.61 11.17
CA LEU A 313 0.04 -6.65 11.36
C LEU A 313 0.57 -6.63 12.80
N SER A 314 0.98 -5.46 13.31
CA SER A 314 1.48 -5.30 14.68
C SER A 314 0.47 -5.77 15.72
N LYS A 315 -0.81 -5.41 15.54
CA LYS A 315 -1.91 -5.84 16.42
C LYS A 315 -2.08 -7.36 16.43
N ASN A 316 -2.00 -8.00 15.27
CA ASN A 316 -2.16 -9.46 15.17
C ASN A 316 -0.95 -10.22 15.74
N LEU A 317 0.27 -9.70 15.55
CA LEU A 317 1.47 -10.23 16.19
C LEU A 317 1.41 -10.13 17.72
N ILE A 318 0.92 -9.01 18.27
CA ILE A 318 0.73 -8.86 19.72
C ILE A 318 -0.28 -9.89 20.25
N LYS A 319 -1.41 -10.10 19.56
CA LYS A 319 -2.40 -11.14 19.91
C LYS A 319 -1.80 -12.56 19.90
N LYS A 320 -0.81 -12.82 19.03
CA LYS A 320 -0.08 -14.09 18.97
C LYS A 320 1.03 -14.20 20.04
N GLY A 321 1.18 -13.21 20.91
CA GLY A 321 2.10 -13.25 22.05
C GLY A 321 3.46 -12.61 21.80
N PHE A 322 3.69 -11.99 20.64
CA PHE A 322 4.91 -11.23 20.37
C PHE A 322 4.87 -9.87 21.08
N LYS A 323 6.04 -9.33 21.42
CA LYS A 323 6.20 -7.92 21.77
C LYS A 323 6.49 -7.17 20.47
N VAL A 324 5.72 -6.13 20.16
CA VAL A 324 5.93 -5.33 18.94
C VAL A 324 6.16 -3.87 19.31
N ILE A 325 7.23 -3.30 18.75
CA ILE A 325 7.49 -1.87 18.77
C ILE A 325 7.54 -1.36 17.33
N VAL A 326 7.20 -0.08 17.14
CA VAL A 326 7.27 0.59 15.84
C VAL A 326 8.25 1.75 15.95
N VAL A 327 9.12 1.92 14.96
CA VAL A 327 10.04 3.05 14.82
C VAL A 327 9.70 3.80 13.54
N THR A 328 9.53 5.12 13.66
CA THR A 328 9.16 6.00 12.56
C THR A 328 9.77 7.40 12.72
N ASN A 329 9.71 8.22 11.68
CA ASN A 329 10.25 9.59 11.71
C ASN A 329 9.37 10.53 12.55
N PHE A 330 9.94 11.67 12.93
CA PHE A 330 9.20 12.76 13.56
C PHE A 330 8.03 13.18 12.66
N ASN A 331 6.87 13.40 13.29
CA ASN A 331 5.74 14.06 12.65
C ASN A 331 5.44 15.32 13.47
N ASN A 332 5.06 16.43 12.82
CA ASN A 332 4.94 17.79 13.40
C ASN A 332 4.28 17.85 14.79
N ASN A 333 3.38 16.92 15.14
CA ASN A 333 2.71 16.84 16.45
C ASN A 333 3.09 15.62 17.33
N ARG A 334 3.96 14.71 16.88
CA ARG A 334 4.37 13.51 17.62
C ARG A 334 5.88 13.29 17.62
N HIS A 335 6.45 13.24 18.83
CA HIS A 335 7.87 13.03 19.08
C HIS A 335 8.08 12.09 20.26
N GLY A 336 9.27 11.48 20.33
CA GLY A 336 9.68 10.61 21.43
C GLY A 336 8.88 9.31 21.48
N ILE A 337 8.65 8.80 22.69
CA ILE A 337 7.95 7.52 22.90
C ILE A 337 6.46 7.80 23.10
N ARG A 338 5.61 7.03 22.41
CA ARG A 338 4.16 7.06 22.56
C ARG A 338 3.61 5.63 22.62
N TRP A 339 2.47 5.48 23.28
CA TRP A 339 1.73 4.23 23.32
C TRP A 339 0.42 4.41 22.55
N MET A 340 0.10 3.46 21.69
CA MET A 340 -1.21 3.36 21.06
C MET A 340 -2.13 2.48 21.90
N GLY A 341 -3.45 2.70 21.84
CA GLY A 341 -4.46 2.00 22.65
C GLY A 341 -4.44 0.47 22.54
N ASN A 342 -3.76 -0.10 21.55
CA ASN A 342 -3.63 -1.54 21.33
C ASN A 342 -2.34 -2.15 21.91
N GLY A 343 -1.62 -1.42 22.77
CA GLY A 343 -0.37 -1.87 23.38
C GLY A 343 0.86 -1.76 22.47
N ILE A 344 0.73 -1.10 21.32
CA ILE A 344 1.86 -0.86 20.41
C ILE A 344 2.65 0.35 20.93
N LYS A 345 3.94 0.13 21.20
CA LYS A 345 4.88 1.19 21.58
C LYS A 345 5.53 1.78 20.32
N VAL A 346 5.46 3.09 20.16
CA VAL A 346 5.95 3.80 18.98
C VAL A 346 7.07 4.76 19.36
N TYR A 347 8.17 4.69 18.63
CA TYR A 347 9.31 5.58 18.71
C TYR A 347 9.29 6.54 17.53
N TYR A 348 9.03 7.82 17.80
CA TYR A 348 9.18 8.91 16.84
C TYR A 348 10.59 9.50 16.99
N LEU A 349 11.46 9.19 16.03
CA LEU A 349 12.84 9.66 16.05
C LEU A 349 12.91 11.17 15.80
N PRO A 350 13.83 11.92 16.45
CA PRO A 350 13.92 13.38 16.36
C PRO A 350 14.52 13.89 15.03
N PHE A 351 14.54 13.07 13.98
CA PHE A 351 15.05 13.48 12.68
C PHE A 351 13.95 14.21 11.92
N GLN A 352 14.17 15.50 11.63
CA GLN A 352 13.27 16.26 10.80
C GLN A 352 13.31 15.70 9.37
N PRO A 353 12.16 15.39 8.77
CA PRO A 353 12.10 14.96 7.38
C PRO A 353 12.71 16.01 6.45
N PHE A 354 13.42 15.57 5.42
CA PHE A 354 14.06 16.46 4.44
C PHE A 354 13.14 16.73 3.24
N LEU A 355 12.30 15.75 2.87
CA LEU A 355 11.26 15.83 1.84
C LEU A 355 10.03 15.03 2.29
N ASP A 356 8.89 15.70 2.47
CA ASP A 356 7.65 15.14 3.05
C ASP A 356 7.90 14.42 4.40
N VAL A 357 7.86 13.08 4.42
CA VAL A 357 8.09 12.24 5.61
C VAL A 357 9.40 11.44 5.56
N VAL A 358 10.20 11.62 4.51
CA VAL A 358 11.46 10.88 4.30
C VAL A 358 12.64 11.65 4.92
N SER A 359 13.39 10.98 5.79
CA SER A 359 14.62 11.51 6.41
C SER A 359 15.82 11.46 5.45
N PHE A 360 16.83 12.31 5.66
CA PHE A 360 18.10 12.21 4.92
C PHE A 360 18.82 10.91 5.30
N PRO A 361 19.46 10.18 4.37
CA PRO A 361 20.26 9.00 4.71
C PRO A 361 21.39 9.39 5.68
N ASN A 362 21.21 9.09 6.96
CA ASN A 362 22.16 9.46 8.01
C ASN A 362 22.55 8.21 8.82
N ILE A 363 23.18 7.26 8.14
CA ILE A 363 23.61 5.98 8.72
C ILE A 363 24.40 6.19 10.02
N ILE A 364 25.30 7.18 10.05
CA ILE A 364 26.14 7.44 11.22
C ILE A 364 25.32 8.08 12.35
N GLY A 365 24.52 9.12 12.05
CA GLY A 365 23.73 9.83 13.06
C GLY A 365 22.58 9.01 13.63
N THR A 366 22.03 8.05 12.88
CA THR A 366 20.98 7.14 13.38
C THR A 366 21.52 6.01 14.24
N LEU A 367 22.82 5.67 14.14
CA LEU A 367 23.41 4.53 14.85
C LEU A 367 23.22 4.59 16.38
N PRO A 368 23.52 5.69 17.10
CA PRO A 368 23.35 5.72 18.55
C PRO A 368 21.91 5.52 18.99
N LEU A 369 20.95 6.14 18.26
CA LEU A 369 19.53 6.01 18.56
C LEU A 369 19.01 4.61 18.23
N CYS A 370 19.34 4.09 17.06
CA CYS A 370 19.00 2.73 16.65
C CYS A 370 19.51 1.72 17.68
N ARG A 371 20.82 1.76 17.99
CA ARG A 371 21.46 0.91 18.98
C ARG A 371 20.77 1.00 20.35
N ASN A 372 20.52 2.21 20.84
CA ASN A 372 19.86 2.42 22.13
C ASN A 372 18.45 1.83 22.17
N ILE A 373 17.65 2.01 21.11
CA ILE A 373 16.29 1.45 21.02
C ILE A 373 16.35 -0.08 20.98
N LEU A 374 17.19 -0.64 20.11
CA LEU A 374 17.30 -2.09 19.92
C LEU A 374 17.73 -2.80 21.21
N TYR A 375 18.74 -2.28 21.91
CA TYR A 375 19.17 -2.84 23.20
C TYR A 375 18.14 -2.64 24.33
N ARG A 376 17.59 -1.42 24.46
CA ARG A 376 16.62 -1.10 25.51
C ARG A 376 15.40 -1.99 25.42
N GLU A 377 14.90 -2.22 24.21
CA GLU A 377 13.71 -3.03 23.99
C GLU A 377 14.00 -4.53 23.88
N LYS A 378 15.28 -4.92 23.89
CA LYS A 378 15.78 -6.30 23.70
C LYS A 378 15.23 -6.90 22.40
N VAL A 379 15.38 -6.15 21.31
CA VAL A 379 14.85 -6.52 19.98
C VAL A 379 15.53 -7.78 19.48
N ASP A 380 14.73 -8.74 19.04
CA ASP A 380 15.18 -10.00 18.46
C ASP A 380 15.19 -9.93 16.92
N ILE A 381 14.23 -9.18 16.36
CA ILE A 381 14.04 -9.05 14.91
C ILE A 381 13.74 -7.60 14.55
N VAL A 382 14.45 -7.07 13.56
CA VAL A 382 14.13 -5.79 12.91
C VAL A 382 13.44 -6.07 11.59
N HIS A 383 12.23 -5.54 11.43
CA HIS A 383 11.42 -5.70 10.23
C HIS A 383 11.24 -4.34 9.54
N GLY A 384 11.94 -4.14 8.43
CA GLY A 384 11.87 -2.91 7.64
C GLY A 384 10.80 -2.99 6.55
N HIS A 385 9.95 -1.97 6.47
CA HIS A 385 8.95 -1.81 5.40
C HIS A 385 9.37 -0.71 4.44
N GLN A 386 9.45 -1.03 3.14
CA GLN A 386 9.80 -0.07 2.11
C GLN A 386 8.62 0.34 1.23
N VAL A 387 8.51 1.66 1.02
CA VAL A 387 7.55 2.29 0.12
C VAL A 387 8.26 3.26 -0.79
N GLN A 388 7.90 3.27 -2.07
CA GLN A 388 8.34 4.31 -3.00
C GLN A 388 7.29 5.41 -3.12
N GLU A 389 7.71 6.64 -2.83
CA GLU A 389 7.01 7.84 -3.28
C GLU A 389 7.75 8.50 -4.43
N GLN A 390 7.01 8.88 -5.47
CA GLN A 390 7.53 9.80 -6.49
C GLN A 390 7.32 11.22 -5.96
N ILE A 391 8.40 11.83 -5.48
CA ILE A 391 8.41 13.25 -5.15
C ILE A 391 8.88 13.98 -6.41
N ASN A 392 7.94 14.63 -7.10
CA ASN A 392 8.27 15.58 -8.16
C ASN A 392 7.94 16.98 -7.64
N LYS A 393 8.97 17.84 -7.64
CA LYS A 393 8.82 19.29 -7.59
C LYS A 393 7.93 19.79 -8.73
#